data_AF-A0A9W6ZCL8-F1
#
_entry.id   AF-A0A9W6ZCL8-F1
#
_cell.length_a   1.000
_cell.length_b   1.000
_cell.length_c   1.000
_cell.angle_alpha   90.00
_cell.angle_beta   90.00
_cell.angle_gamma   90.00
#
_symmetry.space_group_name_H-M   'P 1'
#
loop_
_entity.id
_entity.type
_entity.pdbx_description
1 polymer ?
#
loop_
_entity_poly.entity_id
_entity_poly.type
_entity_poly.pdbx_seq_one_letter_code
_entity_poly.pdbx_strand_id
1 'polypeptide(L)'
;MARVAAKPVSRLPSFRYITNLHRGKVVVLGDAAHSVKPYFGLGANSALEDVIALSDCVEKNGLSCEAAEEFSKKRAGEAKALVKLSRNFDRPGKLGFATFILPLILDGIFYGMLPRFFSPNTIAMLQASKSDANGDAISYTFREVVRIKRFDRLKQAALVSGVLFALGKATSVCLGGLAMVLKRSRLSVGVASSAVLFVGLAVRRFYKSFNDNSAGEVLAKTETDINGKKIKKNNFEDNESFMMNARQKQRERDGG
;
A
#
# COMPACT_ATOMS: atom_id res chain seq x y z
N MET A 1 8.62 -24.43 -28.38
CA MET A 1 9.29 -24.27 -27.06
C MET A 1 10.81 -24.08 -27.18
N ALA A 2 11.55 -24.87 -27.97
CA ALA A 2 13.01 -24.72 -28.15
C ALA A 2 13.46 -23.30 -28.57
N ARG A 3 12.71 -22.63 -29.45
CA ARG A 3 13.02 -21.26 -29.91
C ARG A 3 12.88 -20.17 -28.83
N VAL A 4 12.06 -20.40 -27.80
CA VAL A 4 11.91 -19.46 -26.67
C VAL A 4 13.03 -19.69 -25.65
N ALA A 5 13.37 -20.95 -25.38
CA ALA A 5 14.48 -21.32 -24.50
C ALA A 5 15.85 -20.86 -25.03
N ALA A 6 16.01 -20.76 -26.36
CA ALA A 6 17.24 -20.27 -26.99
C ALA A 6 17.43 -18.74 -26.94
N LYS A 7 16.44 -17.97 -26.44
CA LYS A 7 16.58 -16.52 -26.33
C LYS A 7 17.56 -16.14 -25.21
N PRO A 8 18.38 -15.09 -25.39
CA PRO A 8 19.28 -14.63 -24.34
C PRO A 8 18.50 -14.13 -23.12
N VAL A 9 19.09 -14.30 -21.94
CA VAL A 9 18.47 -13.87 -20.68
C VAL A 9 18.36 -12.35 -20.65
N SER A 10 17.14 -11.84 -20.49
CA SER A 10 16.90 -10.42 -20.27
C SER A 10 17.25 -10.02 -18.83
N ARG A 11 18.00 -8.94 -18.66
CA ARG A 11 18.35 -8.41 -17.35
C ARG A 11 17.31 -7.40 -16.89
N LEU A 12 16.96 -7.45 -15.62
CA LEU A 12 16.06 -6.46 -15.04
C LEU A 12 16.75 -5.08 -14.95
N PRO A 13 16.01 -3.98 -15.16
CA PRO A 13 16.55 -2.64 -15.01
C PRO A 13 16.95 -2.36 -13.55
N SER A 14 17.90 -1.46 -13.37
CA SER A 14 18.27 -0.93 -12.05
C SER A 14 17.22 0.08 -11.57
N PHE A 15 16.96 0.13 -10.27
CA PHE A 15 16.13 1.19 -9.68
C PHE A 15 16.79 2.56 -9.79
N ARG A 16 16.15 3.49 -10.48
CA ARG A 16 16.62 4.88 -10.61
C ARG A 16 15.45 5.84 -10.64
N TYR A 17 15.64 7.04 -10.09
CA TYR A 17 14.73 8.16 -10.30
C TYR A 17 15.52 9.48 -10.34
N ILE A 18 14.99 10.46 -11.05
CA ILE A 18 15.53 11.83 -11.10
C ILE A 18 14.69 12.74 -10.19
N THR A 19 15.33 13.65 -9.46
CA THR A 19 14.64 14.57 -8.53
C THR A 19 14.15 15.85 -9.17
N ASN A 20 14.75 16.26 -10.29
CA ASN A 20 14.29 17.38 -11.09
C ASN A 20 14.05 16.90 -12.52
N LEU A 21 12.79 16.90 -12.97
CA LEU A 21 12.38 16.33 -14.25
C LEU A 21 12.47 17.33 -15.41
N HIS A 22 12.93 18.55 -15.17
CA HIS A 22 12.99 19.58 -16.21
C HIS A 22 14.28 20.39 -16.18
N ARG A 23 14.62 20.96 -17.34
CA ARG A 23 15.65 21.98 -17.52
C ARG A 23 15.23 22.92 -18.66
N GLY A 24 14.81 24.13 -18.31
CA GLY A 24 14.18 25.04 -19.26
C GLY A 24 12.88 24.43 -19.79
N LYS A 25 12.72 24.37 -21.12
CA LYS A 25 11.55 23.76 -21.79
C LYS A 25 11.68 22.25 -22.03
N VAL A 26 12.79 21.64 -21.60
CA VAL A 26 13.02 20.20 -21.78
C VAL A 26 12.58 19.46 -20.52
N VAL A 27 11.83 18.37 -20.71
CA VAL A 27 11.38 17.47 -19.64
C VAL A 27 11.82 16.03 -19.89
N VAL A 28 11.93 15.25 -18.81
CA VAL A 28 12.17 13.80 -18.84
C VAL A 28 11.03 13.10 -18.10
N LEU A 29 10.50 12.03 -18.68
CA LEU A 29 9.37 11.26 -18.12
C LEU A 29 9.51 9.76 -18.40
N GLY A 30 8.65 8.94 -17.78
CA GLY A 30 8.66 7.48 -17.93
C GLY A 30 9.97 6.84 -17.50
N ASP A 31 10.38 5.75 -18.17
CA ASP A 31 11.58 4.98 -17.81
C ASP A 31 12.88 5.78 -17.77
N ALA A 32 12.96 6.87 -18.53
CA ALA A 32 14.11 7.79 -18.51
C ALA A 32 14.16 8.62 -17.20
N ALA A 33 13.00 8.93 -16.60
CA ALA A 33 12.89 9.65 -15.35
C ALA A 33 12.87 8.72 -14.14
N HIS A 34 12.25 7.55 -14.25
CA HIS A 34 12.11 6.57 -13.19
C HIS A 34 12.10 5.15 -13.76
N SER A 35 13.09 4.35 -13.38
CA SER A 35 13.19 2.95 -13.80
C SER A 35 12.89 2.04 -12.61
N VAL A 36 11.98 1.09 -12.79
CA VAL A 36 11.60 0.10 -11.78
C VAL A 36 11.61 -1.33 -12.35
N LYS A 37 11.76 -2.31 -11.46
CA LYS A 37 11.53 -3.71 -11.80
C LYS A 37 10.02 -4.00 -11.91
N PRO A 38 9.60 -4.98 -12.72
CA PRO A 38 8.20 -5.22 -13.06
C PRO A 38 7.41 -5.97 -11.98
N TYR A 39 7.59 -5.67 -10.69
CA TYR A 39 6.90 -6.39 -9.60
C TYR A 39 5.41 -6.09 -9.52
N PHE A 40 5.03 -4.83 -9.73
CA PHE A 40 3.63 -4.38 -9.63
C PHE A 40 2.97 -4.11 -10.98
N GLY A 41 3.72 -4.20 -12.09
CA GLY A 41 3.22 -3.82 -13.42
C GLY A 41 2.96 -2.33 -13.60
N LEU A 42 3.38 -1.47 -12.67
CA LEU A 42 3.03 -0.04 -12.66
C LEU A 42 3.99 0.88 -13.41
N GLY A 43 5.11 0.37 -13.95
CA GLY A 43 6.09 1.21 -14.67
C GLY A 43 5.46 1.90 -15.89
N ALA A 44 4.82 1.11 -16.76
CA ALA A 44 4.12 1.63 -17.94
C ALA A 44 2.95 2.55 -17.56
N ASN A 45 2.13 2.16 -16.58
CA ASN A 45 1.01 2.98 -16.11
C ASN A 45 1.50 4.34 -15.58
N SER A 46 2.57 4.34 -14.78
CA SER A 46 3.16 5.58 -14.26
C SER A 46 3.78 6.45 -15.35
N ALA A 47 4.32 5.86 -16.43
CA ALA A 47 4.80 6.61 -17.58
C ALA A 47 3.65 7.27 -18.35
N LEU A 48 2.51 6.59 -18.51
CA LEU A 48 1.31 7.17 -19.11
C LEU A 48 0.73 8.31 -18.25
N GLU A 49 0.70 8.15 -16.94
CA GLU A 49 0.33 9.24 -16.02
C GLU A 49 1.24 10.47 -16.16
N ASP A 50 2.54 10.28 -16.43
CA ASP A 50 3.44 11.41 -16.67
C ASP A 50 3.06 12.16 -17.96
N VAL A 51 2.68 11.43 -19.02
CA VAL A 51 2.25 12.05 -20.29
C VAL A 51 0.98 12.89 -20.07
N ILE A 52 0.00 12.35 -19.35
CA ILE A 52 -1.23 13.08 -19.00
C ILE A 52 -0.89 14.32 -18.18
N ALA A 53 -0.08 14.18 -17.12
CA ALA A 53 0.31 15.31 -16.28
C ALA A 53 1.09 16.39 -17.05
N LEU A 54 1.92 16.00 -18.02
CA LEU A 54 2.61 16.96 -18.89
C LEU A 54 1.63 17.66 -19.82
N SER A 55 0.69 16.92 -20.44
CA SER A 55 -0.37 17.48 -21.30
C SER A 55 -1.15 18.56 -20.55
N ASP A 56 -1.63 18.26 -19.34
CA ASP A 56 -2.37 19.22 -18.51
C ASP A 56 -1.56 20.50 -18.22
N CYS A 57 -0.25 20.35 -17.97
CA CYS A 57 0.62 21.50 -17.69
C CYS A 57 0.85 22.36 -18.95
N VAL A 58 0.95 21.74 -20.12
CA VAL A 58 1.11 22.42 -21.41
C VAL A 58 -0.20 23.07 -21.86
N GLU A 59 -1.34 22.42 -21.68
CA GLU A 59 -2.65 23.02 -21.97
C GLU A 59 -2.89 24.28 -21.13
N LYS A 60 -2.49 24.24 -19.85
CA LYS A 60 -2.65 25.35 -18.93
C LYS A 60 -1.66 26.51 -19.18
N ASN A 61 -0.40 26.22 -19.49
CA ASN A 61 0.67 27.23 -19.51
C ASN A 61 1.35 27.40 -20.88
N GLY A 62 0.90 26.70 -21.92
CA GLY A 62 1.54 26.62 -23.23
C GLY A 62 2.87 25.85 -23.22
N LEU A 63 3.59 25.85 -24.36
CA LEU A 63 4.94 25.29 -24.49
C LEU A 63 6.00 26.21 -23.86
N SER A 64 5.95 26.28 -22.53
CA SER A 64 6.67 27.25 -21.70
C SER A 64 7.58 26.56 -20.67
N CYS A 65 8.48 27.33 -20.05
CA CYS A 65 9.32 26.81 -18.96
C CYS A 65 8.46 26.52 -17.72
N GLU A 66 7.40 27.29 -17.54
CA GLU A 66 6.41 27.20 -16.48
C GLU A 66 5.66 25.86 -16.55
N ALA A 67 5.26 25.41 -17.75
CA ALA A 67 4.67 24.09 -17.94
C ALA A 67 5.62 22.97 -17.50
N ALA A 68 6.90 23.06 -17.89
CA ALA A 68 7.92 22.09 -17.54
C ALA A 68 8.22 22.06 -16.03
N GLU A 69 8.26 23.22 -15.38
CA GLU A 69 8.45 23.35 -13.94
C GLU A 69 7.24 22.78 -13.17
N GLU A 70 6.01 23.10 -13.59
CA GLU A 70 4.78 22.57 -12.98
C GLU A 70 4.72 21.04 -13.11
N PHE A 71 5.05 20.50 -14.28
CA PHE A 71 5.17 19.05 -14.49
C PHE A 71 6.18 18.42 -13.53
N SER A 72 7.38 18.99 -13.43
CA SER A 72 8.44 18.49 -12.53
C SER A 72 7.98 18.49 -11.07
N LYS A 73 7.33 19.58 -10.61
CA LYS A 73 6.78 19.69 -9.25
C LYS A 73 5.73 18.60 -8.96
N LYS A 74 4.86 18.31 -9.92
CA LYS A 74 3.82 17.27 -9.80
C LYS A 74 4.42 15.86 -9.78
N ARG A 75 5.31 15.53 -10.72
CA ARG A 75 5.70 14.13 -11.01
C ARG A 75 7.02 13.66 -10.42
N ALA A 76 8.00 14.54 -10.14
CA ALA A 76 9.28 14.14 -9.53
C ALA A 76 9.08 13.39 -8.21
N GLY A 77 8.02 13.79 -7.52
CA GLY A 77 7.61 13.20 -6.29
C GLY A 77 7.04 11.80 -6.35
N GLU A 78 6.19 11.56 -7.34
CA GLU A 78 5.58 10.26 -7.62
C GLU A 78 6.63 9.28 -8.11
N ALA A 79 7.49 9.70 -9.05
CA ALA A 79 8.65 8.95 -9.53
C ALA A 79 9.52 8.42 -8.38
N LYS A 80 9.87 9.29 -7.43
CA LYS A 80 10.63 8.92 -6.23
C LYS A 80 9.89 7.92 -5.34
N ALA A 81 8.58 8.10 -5.16
CA ALA A 81 7.77 7.22 -4.31
C ALA A 81 7.62 5.83 -4.94
N LEU A 82 7.29 5.76 -6.23
CA LEU A 82 7.23 4.53 -7.03
C LEU A 82 8.52 3.72 -6.90
N VAL A 83 9.67 4.35 -7.18
CA VAL A 83 10.96 3.63 -7.17
C VAL A 83 11.32 3.15 -5.77
N LYS A 84 11.03 3.93 -4.72
CA LYS A 84 11.25 3.50 -3.33
C LYS A 84 10.35 2.34 -2.93
N LEU A 85 9.07 2.37 -3.30
CA LEU A 85 8.14 1.27 -3.05
C LEU A 85 8.59 -0.01 -3.75
N SER A 86 8.94 0.09 -5.04
CA SER A 86 9.45 -1.04 -5.82
C SER A 86 10.76 -1.60 -5.27
N ARG A 87 11.69 -0.73 -4.84
CA ARG A 87 12.95 -1.16 -4.20
C ARG A 87 12.73 -1.83 -2.84
N ASN A 88 11.71 -1.41 -2.08
CA ASN A 88 11.40 -2.07 -0.81
C ASN A 88 10.93 -3.51 -1.02
N PHE A 89 10.25 -3.79 -2.14
CA PHE A 89 9.82 -5.13 -2.53
C PHE A 89 11.00 -6.05 -2.87
N ASP A 90 12.05 -5.51 -3.49
CA ASP A 90 13.21 -6.27 -3.97
C ASP A 90 14.30 -6.53 -2.90
N ARG A 91 14.08 -6.15 -1.64
CA ARG A 91 15.09 -6.40 -0.59
C ARG A 91 15.10 -7.87 -0.16
N PRO A 92 16.20 -8.61 -0.36
CA PRO A 92 16.28 -9.98 0.11
C PRO A 92 16.54 -10.06 1.63
N GLY A 93 16.27 -11.24 2.20
CA GLY A 93 16.65 -11.60 3.56
C GLY A 93 15.77 -11.02 4.67
N LYS A 94 16.22 -11.21 5.92
CA LYS A 94 15.47 -10.83 7.14
C LYS A 94 15.15 -9.34 7.19
N LEU A 95 16.03 -8.49 6.65
CA LEU A 95 15.81 -7.06 6.62
C LEU A 95 14.67 -6.67 5.66
N GLY A 96 14.60 -7.28 4.48
CA GLY A 96 13.47 -7.10 3.55
C GLY A 96 12.16 -7.60 4.16
N PHE A 97 12.21 -8.75 4.84
CA PHE A 97 11.06 -9.26 5.57
C PHE A 97 10.57 -8.26 6.64
N ALA A 98 11.46 -7.78 7.51
CA ALA A 98 11.10 -6.87 8.60
C ALA A 98 10.64 -5.48 8.12
N THR A 99 11.19 -4.98 7.00
CA THR A 99 10.92 -3.61 6.52
C THR A 99 9.79 -3.51 5.49
N PHE A 100 9.40 -4.63 4.85
CA PHE A 100 8.38 -4.63 3.82
C PHE A 100 7.31 -5.71 4.04
N ILE A 101 7.70 -6.98 4.15
CA ILE A 101 6.75 -8.11 4.22
C ILE A 101 5.95 -8.09 5.53
N LEU A 102 6.61 -7.94 6.68
CA LEU A 102 5.96 -7.87 7.98
C LEU A 102 4.99 -6.67 8.05
N PRO A 103 5.37 -5.44 7.68
CA PRO A 103 4.43 -4.31 7.56
C PRO A 103 3.23 -4.59 6.65
N LEU A 104 3.42 -5.30 5.54
CA LEU A 104 2.36 -5.67 4.61
C LEU A 104 1.37 -6.67 5.23
N ILE A 105 1.87 -7.68 5.94
CA ILE A 105 1.06 -8.65 6.68
C ILE A 105 0.27 -7.93 7.79
N LEU A 106 0.95 -7.09 8.57
CA LEU A 106 0.32 -6.32 9.64
C LEU A 106 -0.79 -5.44 9.06
N ASP A 107 -0.58 -4.77 7.94
CA ASP A 107 -1.65 -3.98 7.29
C ASP A 107 -2.89 -4.82 7.00
N GLY A 108 -2.73 -6.03 6.46
CA GLY A 108 -3.86 -6.90 6.21
C GLY A 108 -4.59 -7.32 7.48
N ILE A 109 -3.86 -7.64 8.56
CA ILE A 109 -4.45 -8.02 9.86
C ILE A 109 -5.20 -6.83 10.48
N PHE A 110 -4.56 -5.66 10.57
CA PHE A 110 -5.17 -4.46 11.16
C PHE A 110 -6.36 -3.97 10.34
N TYR A 111 -6.29 -4.04 9.01
CA TYR A 111 -7.42 -3.74 8.13
C TYR A 111 -8.57 -4.73 8.32
N GLY A 112 -8.29 -6.03 8.41
CA GLY A 112 -9.30 -7.05 8.66
C GLY A 112 -9.99 -6.91 10.03
N MET A 113 -9.26 -6.46 11.05
CA MET A 113 -9.81 -6.25 12.40
C MET A 113 -10.57 -4.91 12.53
N LEU A 114 -10.05 -3.83 11.95
CA LEU A 114 -10.53 -2.46 12.15
C LEU A 114 -10.51 -1.66 10.83
N PRO A 115 -11.35 -2.02 9.84
CA PRO A 115 -11.32 -1.44 8.49
C PRO A 115 -11.69 0.05 8.46
N ARG A 116 -12.38 0.56 9.49
CA ARG A 116 -12.67 1.99 9.64
C ARG A 116 -11.44 2.83 10.01
N PHE A 117 -10.42 2.23 10.62
CA PHE A 117 -9.27 2.96 11.15
C PHE A 117 -7.98 2.68 10.39
N PHE A 118 -7.85 1.55 9.71
CA PHE A 118 -6.66 1.19 8.95
C PHE A 118 -6.97 1.12 7.47
N SER A 119 -5.97 1.42 6.64
CA SER A 119 -6.11 1.30 5.18
C SER A 119 -5.71 -0.10 4.70
N PRO A 120 -6.21 -0.55 3.53
CA PRO A 120 -5.78 -1.79 2.90
C PRO A 120 -4.27 -1.86 2.73
N ASN A 121 -3.70 -3.05 2.53
CA ASN A 121 -2.26 -3.18 2.36
C ASN A 121 -1.74 -2.38 1.13
N THR A 122 -0.44 -2.11 1.12
CA THR A 122 0.18 -1.25 0.08
C THR A 122 -0.09 -1.76 -1.34
N ILE A 123 -0.10 -3.07 -1.57
CA ILE A 123 -0.32 -3.66 -2.91
C ILE A 123 -1.77 -3.44 -3.34
N ALA A 124 -2.72 -3.73 -2.44
CA ALA A 124 -4.14 -3.52 -2.70
C ALA A 124 -4.44 -2.04 -3.01
N MET A 125 -3.86 -1.10 -2.26
CA MET A 125 -4.03 0.33 -2.53
C MET A 125 -3.48 0.76 -3.91
N LEU A 126 -2.41 0.14 -4.38
CA LEU A 126 -1.83 0.45 -5.69
C LEU A 126 -2.64 -0.12 -6.86
N GLN A 127 -3.52 -1.09 -6.60
CA GLN A 127 -4.38 -1.74 -7.59
C GLN A 127 -5.83 -1.27 -7.50
N ALA A 128 -6.22 -0.64 -6.39
CA ALA A 128 -7.57 -0.16 -6.14
C ALA A 128 -7.74 1.32 -6.51
N SER A 129 -8.99 1.68 -6.79
CA SER A 129 -9.42 3.07 -6.95
C SER A 129 -10.18 3.52 -5.69
N LYS A 130 -10.11 4.81 -5.40
CA LYS A 130 -10.92 5.50 -4.38
C LYS A 130 -11.92 6.42 -5.07
N SER A 131 -13.02 6.74 -4.39
CA SER A 131 -13.91 7.81 -4.83
C SER A 131 -13.33 9.17 -4.45
N ASP A 132 -13.39 10.12 -5.37
CA ASP A 132 -13.06 11.52 -5.11
C ASP A 132 -14.23 12.26 -4.42
N ALA A 133 -14.10 13.58 -4.24
CA ALA A 133 -15.15 14.40 -3.61
C ALA A 133 -16.45 14.47 -4.42
N ASN A 134 -16.39 14.22 -5.72
CA ASN A 134 -17.53 14.24 -6.64
C ASN A 134 -18.13 12.83 -6.86
N GLY A 135 -17.47 11.79 -6.35
CA GLY A 135 -17.87 10.39 -6.50
C GLY A 135 -17.15 9.65 -7.62
N ASP A 136 -16.23 10.30 -8.34
CA ASP A 136 -15.49 9.71 -9.46
C ASP A 136 -14.40 8.76 -8.96
N ALA A 137 -14.22 7.64 -9.67
CA ALA A 137 -13.21 6.65 -9.33
C ALA A 137 -11.82 7.12 -9.79
N ILE A 138 -10.91 7.33 -8.84
CA ILE A 138 -9.53 7.75 -9.09
C ILE A 138 -8.52 6.82 -8.41
N SER A 139 -7.38 6.59 -9.04
CA SER A 139 -6.29 5.78 -8.45
C SER A 139 -5.61 6.50 -7.28
N TYR A 140 -5.04 5.73 -6.36
CA TYR A 140 -4.16 6.30 -5.33
C TYR A 140 -2.82 6.72 -5.93
N THR A 141 -2.32 7.91 -5.57
CA THR A 141 -0.96 8.31 -5.92
C THR A 141 0.07 7.59 -5.05
N PHE A 142 1.27 7.35 -5.56
CA PHE A 142 2.32 6.67 -4.80
C PHE A 142 2.71 7.45 -3.55
N ARG A 143 2.74 8.79 -3.61
CA ARG A 143 2.99 9.62 -2.42
C ARG A 143 1.87 9.53 -1.39
N GLU A 144 0.62 9.47 -1.83
CA GLU A 144 -0.51 9.28 -0.92
C GLU A 144 -0.41 7.96 -0.19
N VAL A 145 -0.15 6.85 -0.91
CA VAL A 145 0.03 5.53 -0.30
C VAL A 145 1.12 5.56 0.76
N VAL A 146 2.30 6.13 0.43
CA VAL A 146 3.41 6.25 1.40
C VAL A 146 3.00 7.08 2.62
N ARG A 147 2.25 8.16 2.44
CA ARG A 147 1.79 9.03 3.54
C ARG A 147 0.79 8.31 4.43
N ILE A 148 -0.25 7.71 3.86
CA ILE A 148 -1.27 6.94 4.58
C ILE A 148 -0.60 5.83 5.38
N LYS A 149 0.33 5.10 4.77
CA LYS A 149 1.03 3.99 5.43
C LYS A 149 1.88 4.44 6.60
N ARG A 150 2.49 5.63 6.56
CA ARG A 150 3.19 6.20 7.73
C ARG A 150 2.23 6.44 8.90
N PHE A 151 1.06 6.99 8.63
CA PHE A 151 0.04 7.18 9.68
C PHE A 151 -0.50 5.86 10.20
N ASP A 152 -0.67 4.85 9.34
CA ASP A 152 -1.04 3.51 9.77
C ASP A 152 0.00 2.92 10.73
N ARG A 153 1.30 3.08 10.47
CA ARG A 153 2.34 2.63 11.42
C ARG A 153 2.25 3.33 12.77
N LEU A 154 1.98 4.63 12.79
CA LEU A 154 1.79 5.37 14.04
C LEU A 154 0.57 4.86 14.81
N LYS A 155 -0.56 4.66 14.13
CA LYS A 155 -1.78 4.11 14.74
C LYS A 155 -1.58 2.68 15.24
N GLN A 156 -0.90 1.83 14.47
CA GLN A 156 -0.56 0.46 14.88
C GLN A 156 0.33 0.46 16.12
N ALA A 157 1.38 1.28 16.12
CA ALA A 157 2.27 1.42 17.28
C ALA A 157 1.52 1.91 18.52
N ALA A 158 0.65 2.91 18.38
CA ALA A 158 -0.16 3.43 19.46
C ALA A 158 -1.14 2.37 20.01
N LEU A 159 -1.82 1.62 19.13
CA LEU A 159 -2.76 0.56 19.52
C LEU A 159 -2.02 -0.55 20.27
N VAL A 160 -0.91 -1.05 19.72
CA VAL A 160 -0.11 -2.13 20.33
C VAL A 160 0.43 -1.67 21.68
N SER A 161 0.97 -0.45 21.77
CA SER A 161 1.48 0.10 23.02
C SER A 161 0.38 0.25 24.07
N GLY A 162 -0.81 0.71 23.68
CA GLY A 162 -1.95 0.83 24.56
C GLY A 162 -2.43 -0.52 25.10
N VAL A 163 -2.50 -1.54 24.23
CA VAL A 163 -2.85 -2.91 24.63
C VAL A 163 -1.82 -3.49 25.59
N LEU A 164 -0.52 -3.36 25.28
CA LEU A 164 0.56 -3.84 26.14
C LEU A 164 0.55 -3.13 27.50
N PHE A 165 0.33 -1.82 27.53
CA PHE A 165 0.21 -1.05 28.76
C PHE A 165 -0.98 -1.49 29.61
N ALA A 166 -2.15 -1.69 29.00
CA ALA A 166 -3.34 -2.17 29.69
C ALA A 166 -3.13 -3.57 30.29
N LEU A 167 -2.51 -4.48 29.53
CA LEU A 167 -2.15 -5.81 30.03
C LEU A 167 -1.13 -5.74 31.18
N GLY A 168 -0.12 -4.86 31.08
CA GLY A 168 0.84 -4.63 32.15
C GLY A 168 0.22 -4.07 33.44
N LYS A 169 -0.75 -3.16 33.31
CA LYS A 169 -1.50 -2.62 34.45
C LYS A 169 -2.43 -3.67 35.06
N ALA A 170 -3.14 -4.43 34.23
CA ALA A 170 -4.03 -5.49 34.69
C ALA A 170 -3.27 -6.58 35.47
N THR A 171 -2.12 -7.03 34.94
CA THR A 171 -1.25 -8.00 35.63
C THR A 171 -0.72 -7.45 36.96
N SER A 172 -0.28 -6.19 37.01
CA SER A 172 0.18 -5.55 38.25
C SER A 172 -0.93 -5.46 39.31
N VAL A 173 -2.15 -5.08 38.92
CA VAL A 173 -3.30 -5.02 39.82
C VAL A 173 -3.68 -6.41 40.32
N CYS A 174 -3.67 -7.42 39.44
CA CYS A 174 -3.94 -8.81 39.83
C CYS A 174 -2.91 -9.34 40.82
N LEU A 175 -1.61 -9.08 40.58
CA LEU A 175 -0.53 -9.48 41.49
C LEU A 175 -0.63 -8.78 42.84
N GLY A 176 -0.94 -7.48 42.86
CA GLY A 176 -1.16 -6.72 44.10
C GLY A 176 -2.38 -7.24 44.89
N GLY A 177 -3.48 -7.53 44.20
CA GLY A 177 -4.67 -8.13 44.80
C GLY A 177 -4.40 -9.53 45.34
N LEU A 178 -3.67 -10.36 44.59
CA LEU A 178 -3.27 -11.70 45.04
C LEU A 178 -2.34 -11.64 46.26
N ALA A 179 -1.38 -10.71 46.29
CA ALA A 179 -0.52 -10.50 47.45
C ALA A 179 -1.31 -10.06 48.69
N MET A 180 -2.34 -9.20 48.55
CA MET A 180 -3.23 -8.86 49.65
C MET A 180 -4.07 -10.05 50.13
N VAL A 181 -4.59 -10.88 49.22
CA VAL A 181 -5.38 -12.08 49.56
C VAL A 181 -4.53 -13.14 50.24
N LEU A 182 -3.30 -13.37 49.78
CA LEU A 182 -2.35 -14.29 50.42
C LEU A 182 -1.95 -13.82 51.82
N LYS A 183 -1.89 -12.51 52.06
CA LYS A 183 -1.57 -11.93 53.38
C LYS A 183 -2.78 -11.96 54.35
N ARG A 184 -4.00 -12.11 53.83
CA ARG A 184 -5.25 -12.10 54.60
C ARG A 184 -5.90 -13.48 54.53
N SER A 185 -5.34 -14.40 55.31
CA SER A 185 -5.81 -15.78 55.43
C SER A 185 -7.34 -15.87 55.53
N ARG A 186 -7.93 -16.67 54.63
CA ARG A 186 -9.31 -17.21 54.60
C ARG A 186 -10.43 -16.48 53.85
N LEU A 187 -10.23 -15.49 52.98
CA LEU A 187 -11.33 -15.11 52.08
C LEU A 187 -10.90 -14.65 50.68
N SER A 188 -11.62 -15.19 49.68
CA SER A 188 -11.73 -14.78 48.27
C SER A 188 -10.81 -15.38 47.20
N VAL A 189 -10.68 -16.71 47.17
CA VAL A 189 -10.21 -17.47 45.97
C VAL A 189 -11.08 -17.19 44.72
N GLY A 190 -12.35 -16.78 44.92
CA GLY A 190 -13.30 -16.53 43.82
C GLY A 190 -13.02 -15.29 42.95
N VAL A 191 -12.45 -14.22 43.51
CA VAL A 191 -12.24 -12.95 42.78
C VAL A 191 -10.97 -12.99 41.91
N ALA A 192 -9.94 -13.69 42.37
CA ALA A 192 -8.73 -13.92 41.57
C ALA A 192 -9.01 -14.82 40.35
N SER A 193 -9.92 -15.78 40.49
CA SER A 193 -10.25 -16.76 39.45
C SER A 193 -11.00 -16.15 38.26
N SER A 194 -11.89 -15.18 38.50
CA SER A 194 -12.67 -14.52 37.44
C SER A 194 -11.85 -13.55 36.60
N ALA A 195 -10.88 -12.83 37.19
CA ALA A 195 -9.98 -11.95 36.46
C ALA A 195 -9.06 -12.72 35.50
N VAL A 196 -8.51 -13.86 35.94
CA VAL A 196 -7.67 -14.73 35.10
C VAL A 196 -8.45 -15.32 33.93
N LEU A 197 -9.71 -15.71 34.16
CA LEU A 197 -10.60 -16.22 33.11
C LEU A 197 -10.93 -15.15 32.06
N PHE A 198 -11.16 -13.90 32.48
CA PHE A 198 -11.47 -12.81 31.56
C PHE A 198 -10.27 -12.43 30.68
N VAL A 199 -9.07 -12.36 31.27
CA VAL A 199 -7.83 -12.16 30.52
C VAL A 199 -7.56 -13.33 29.59
N GLY A 200 -7.75 -14.58 30.05
CA GLY A 200 -7.58 -15.78 29.23
C GLY A 200 -8.54 -15.82 28.03
N LEU A 201 -9.80 -15.41 28.22
CA LEU A 201 -10.79 -15.31 27.14
C LEU A 201 -10.46 -14.19 26.15
N ALA A 202 -10.02 -13.02 26.63
CA ALA A 202 -9.60 -11.91 25.78
C ALA A 202 -8.36 -12.28 24.95
N VAL A 203 -7.36 -12.93 25.56
CA VAL A 203 -6.17 -13.45 24.88
C VAL A 203 -6.55 -14.54 23.88
N ARG A 204 -7.43 -15.47 24.23
CA ARG A 204 -7.89 -16.53 23.31
C ARG A 204 -8.66 -15.95 22.12
N ARG A 205 -9.50 -14.93 22.33
CA ARG A 205 -10.27 -14.28 21.26
C ARG A 205 -9.36 -13.45 20.34
N PHE A 206 -8.38 -12.76 20.92
CA PHE A 206 -7.33 -12.06 20.16
C PHE A 206 -6.47 -13.04 19.36
N TYR A 207 -6.02 -14.14 19.98
CA TYR A 207 -5.24 -15.19 19.34
C TYR A 207 -6.00 -15.86 18.20
N LYS A 208 -7.29 -16.19 18.39
CA LYS A 208 -8.15 -16.73 17.33
C LYS A 208 -8.31 -15.74 16.17
N SER A 209 -8.53 -14.46 16.46
CA SER A 209 -8.62 -13.41 15.43
C SER A 209 -7.31 -13.21 14.63
N PHE A 210 -6.16 -13.49 15.25
CA PHE A 210 -4.85 -13.42 14.60
C PHE A 210 -4.56 -14.69 13.78
N ASN A 211 -4.96 -15.86 14.29
CA ASN A 211 -4.79 -17.16 13.64
C ASN A 211 -5.71 -17.32 12.41
N ASP A 212 -6.93 -16.78 12.46
CA ASP A 212 -7.89 -16.77 11.35
C ASP A 212 -7.49 -15.78 10.22
N ASN A 213 -6.49 -14.91 10.45
CA ASN A 213 -5.94 -13.98 9.44
C ASN A 213 -4.47 -14.32 9.13
N SER A 214 -4.21 -15.59 8.80
CA SER A 214 -2.86 -16.06 8.52
C SER A 214 -2.21 -15.29 7.36
N ALA A 215 -0.89 -15.08 7.41
CA ALA A 215 -0.15 -14.30 6.41
C ALA A 215 -0.35 -14.82 4.97
N GLY A 216 -0.52 -16.14 4.80
CA GLY A 216 -0.82 -16.76 3.51
C GLY A 216 -2.21 -16.42 2.97
N GLU A 217 -3.21 -16.33 3.84
CA GLU A 217 -4.58 -15.95 3.46
C GLU A 217 -4.69 -14.45 3.17
N VAL A 218 -3.96 -13.61 3.90
CA VAL A 218 -3.89 -12.16 3.64
C VAL A 218 -3.22 -11.86 2.30
N LEU A 219 -2.15 -12.59 1.96
CA LEU A 219 -1.50 -12.48 0.65
C LEU A 219 -2.40 -13.01 -0.47
N ALA A 220 -3.13 -14.12 -0.25
CA ALA A 220 -4.09 -14.66 -1.21
C ALA A 220 -5.31 -13.73 -1.43
N LYS A 221 -5.80 -13.06 -0.37
CA LYS A 221 -6.88 -12.04 -0.47
C LYS A 221 -6.45 -10.76 -1.18
N THR A 222 -5.15 -10.55 -1.40
CA THR A 222 -4.65 -9.46 -2.24
C THR A 222 -4.97 -9.70 -3.73
N GLU A 223 -5.37 -10.92 -4.09
CA GLU A 223 -5.88 -11.30 -5.42
C GLU A 223 -7.41 -11.10 -5.57
N THR A 224 -8.07 -10.56 -4.53
CA THR A 224 -9.51 -10.25 -4.52
C THR A 224 -9.74 -8.78 -4.21
N ASP A 225 -10.67 -8.17 -4.95
CA ASP A 225 -10.98 -6.74 -4.84
C ASP A 225 -11.56 -6.40 -3.44
N ILE A 226 -11.53 -5.13 -3.05
CA ILE A 226 -11.94 -4.56 -1.73
C ILE A 226 -13.36 -4.96 -1.30
N ASN A 227 -14.18 -5.49 -2.20
CA ASN A 227 -15.54 -5.99 -1.96
C ASN A 227 -15.66 -7.53 -1.90
N GLY A 228 -14.56 -8.29 -1.83
CA GLY A 228 -14.58 -9.75 -1.75
C GLY A 228 -15.04 -10.47 -3.02
N LYS A 229 -15.16 -9.75 -4.15
CA LYS A 229 -15.37 -10.36 -5.47
C LYS A 229 -14.03 -10.80 -6.04
N LYS A 230 -13.99 -12.02 -6.62
CA LYS A 230 -12.90 -12.43 -7.53
C LYS A 230 -12.68 -11.29 -8.53
N ILE A 231 -11.45 -10.84 -8.70
CA ILE A 231 -11.09 -9.90 -9.77
C ILE A 231 -11.55 -10.57 -11.07
N LYS A 232 -12.68 -10.10 -11.62
CA LYS A 232 -13.07 -10.49 -12.97
C LYS A 232 -11.99 -9.92 -13.88
N LYS A 233 -11.54 -10.74 -14.82
CA LYS A 233 -10.58 -10.44 -15.89
C LYS A 233 -11.05 -9.33 -16.86
N ASN A 234 -11.95 -8.43 -16.44
CA ASN A 234 -12.64 -7.48 -17.29
C ASN A 234 -11.91 -6.12 -17.40
N ASN A 235 -10.91 -5.83 -16.55
CA ASN A 235 -10.12 -4.59 -16.65
C ASN A 235 -9.24 -4.52 -17.93
N PHE A 236 -9.21 -5.57 -18.76
CA PHE A 236 -8.56 -5.53 -20.07
C PHE A 236 -9.48 -4.96 -21.16
N GLU A 237 -10.80 -5.19 -21.07
CA GLU A 237 -11.79 -4.67 -22.03
C GLU A 237 -11.99 -3.16 -21.88
N ASP A 238 -11.90 -2.64 -20.65
CA ASP A 238 -11.99 -1.19 -20.38
C ASP A 238 -10.76 -0.44 -20.90
N ASN A 239 -9.57 -1.05 -20.85
CA ASN A 239 -8.36 -0.46 -21.44
C ASN A 239 -8.36 -0.55 -22.97
N GLU A 240 -8.86 -1.65 -23.56
CA GLU A 240 -9.04 -1.77 -25.01
C GLU A 240 -10.06 -0.76 -25.56
N SER A 241 -11.18 -0.57 -24.86
CA SER A 241 -12.21 0.42 -25.24
C SER A 241 -11.74 1.86 -25.07
N PHE A 242 -10.96 2.16 -24.01
CA PHE A 242 -10.28 3.45 -23.84
C PHE A 242 -9.27 3.70 -24.98
N MET A 243 -8.43 2.71 -25.31
CA MET A 243 -7.43 2.82 -26.38
C MET A 243 -8.07 2.89 -27.78
N MET A 244 -9.20 2.23 -28.00
CA MET A 244 -10.02 2.35 -29.22
C MET A 244 -10.61 3.75 -29.35
N ASN A 245 -11.22 4.28 -28.28
CA ASN A 245 -11.77 5.65 -28.28
C ASN A 245 -10.67 6.71 -28.46
N ALA A 246 -9.49 6.51 -27.86
CA ALA A 246 -8.35 7.40 -28.06
C ALA A 246 -7.86 7.37 -29.52
N ARG A 247 -7.77 6.19 -30.14
CA ARG A 247 -7.42 6.04 -31.57
C ARG A 247 -8.46 6.67 -32.49
N GLN A 248 -9.74 6.56 -32.16
CA GLN A 248 -10.83 7.11 -32.96
C GLN A 248 -10.83 8.64 -32.91
N LYS A 249 -10.67 9.25 -31.72
CA LYS A 249 -10.48 10.70 -31.55
C LYS A 249 -9.19 11.24 -32.18
N GLN A 250 -8.21 10.40 -32.44
CA GLN A 250 -6.96 10.78 -33.11
C GLN A 250 -7.14 10.74 -34.64
N ARG A 251 -7.83 9.72 -35.17
CA ARG A 251 -8.20 9.65 -36.59
C ARG A 251 -9.14 10.77 -37.03
N GLU A 252 -10.05 11.20 -36.16
CA GLU A 252 -10.92 12.36 -36.40
C GLU A 252 -10.15 13.69 -36.41
N ARG A 253 -9.03 13.77 -35.69
CA ARG A 253 -8.14 14.95 -35.69
C ARG A 253 -7.17 14.99 -36.87
N ASP A 254 -6.76 13.83 -37.37
CA ASP A 254 -5.81 13.71 -38.49
C ASP A 254 -6.49 13.67 -39.88
N GLY A 255 -7.84 13.60 -39.91
CA GLY A 255 -8.65 13.49 -41.12
C GLY A 255 -9.54 14.71 -41.44
N GLY A 256 -9.26 15.86 -40.84
CA GLY A 256 -9.95 17.14 -41.07
C GLY A 256 -9.03 18.21 -41.64
#